data_AF-A0A7C4URU0-F1
#
_entry.id   AF-A0A7C4URU0-F1
#
_cell.length_a   1.000
_cell.length_b   1.000
_cell.length_c   1.000
_cell.angle_alpha   90.00
_cell.angle_beta   90.00
_cell.angle_gamma   90.00
#
_symmetry.space_group_name_H-M   'P 1'
#
loop_
_entity.id
_entity.type
_entity.pdbx_description
1 polymer ?
#
loop_
_entity_poly.entity_id
_entity_poly.type
_entity_poly.pdbx_seq_one_letter_code
_entity_poly.pdbx_strand_id
1 'polypeptide(L)'
;MWHMRCGPWRYRVERGDPIQMGESRLFPIVRIWSWRRRRARIASQSLMAQGALMESIAPMAVVLERPGERRLVPILDLTRLLLWAIAGLCLAGTLAACRSLRLLSRSAGGEP
;
A
#
# COMPACT_ATOMS: atom_id res chain seq x y z
N MET A 1 -4.50 2.81 18.31
CA MET A 1 -4.50 2.11 17.00
C MET A 1 -5.06 3.08 15.96
N TRP A 2 -4.49 3.10 14.75
CA TRP A 2 -4.91 4.03 13.69
C TRP A 2 -5.77 3.30 12.67
N HIS A 3 -6.93 3.87 12.34
CA HIS A 3 -7.87 3.31 11.37
C HIS A 3 -8.37 4.41 10.45
N MET A 4 -8.35 4.17 9.14
CA MET A 4 -8.91 5.07 8.13
C MET A 4 -9.69 4.26 7.10
N ARG A 5 -10.77 4.83 6.57
CA ARG A 5 -11.61 4.22 5.54
C ARG A 5 -11.94 5.23 4.47
N CYS A 6 -11.74 4.87 3.20
CA CYS A 6 -12.09 5.68 2.05
C CYS A 6 -12.76 4.79 0.98
N GLY A 7 -14.09 4.86 0.89
CA GLY A 7 -14.88 4.00 0.00
C GLY A 7 -14.63 2.50 0.22
N PRO A 8 -14.20 1.75 -0.80
CA PRO A 8 -13.91 0.32 -0.68
C PRO A 8 -12.58 0.03 0.03
N TRP A 9 -11.73 1.05 0.24
CA TRP A 9 -10.42 0.92 0.87
C TRP A 9 -10.51 1.12 2.38
N ARG A 10 -9.74 0.33 3.13
CA ARG A 10 -9.57 0.41 4.57
C ARG A 10 -8.09 0.26 4.91
N TYR A 11 -7.63 1.10 5.83
CA TYR A 11 -6.28 1.14 6.34
C TYR A 11 -6.30 0.96 7.85
N ARG A 12 -5.44 0.10 8.39
CA ARG A 12 -5.31 -0.12 9.83
C ARG A 12 -3.86 -0.35 10.22
N VAL A 13 -3.49 0.08 11.42
CA VAL A 13 -2.24 -0.30 12.08
C VAL A 13 -2.60 -1.03 13.37
N GLU A 14 -2.16 -2.27 13.48
CA GLU A 14 -2.51 -3.17 14.58
C GLU A 14 -1.25 -3.69 15.28
N ARG A 15 -1.32 -3.81 16.60
CA ARG A 15 -0.33 -4.49 17.43
C ARG A 15 -0.77 -5.94 17.50
N GLY A 16 0.04 -6.85 16.98
CA GLY A 16 -0.21 -8.27 17.05
C GLY A 16 0.09 -8.83 18.44
N ASP A 17 -0.21 -10.12 18.59
CA ASP A 17 0.00 -10.83 19.85
C ASP A 17 1.49 -10.89 20.24
N PRO A 18 1.80 -10.87 21.54
CA PRO A 18 3.17 -10.95 22.01
C PRO A 18 3.80 -12.30 21.64
N ILE A 19 5.00 -12.24 21.07
CA ILE A 19 5.88 -13.38 20.86
C ILE A 19 6.89 -13.38 22.01
N GLN A 20 6.85 -14.41 22.86
CA GLN A 20 7.79 -14.56 23.97
C GLN A 20 9.14 -15.07 23.44
N MET A 21 10.22 -14.38 23.79
CA MET A 21 11.60 -14.77 23.48
C MET A 21 12.46 -14.68 24.75
N GLY A 22 12.55 -15.80 25.49
CA GLY A 22 13.20 -15.83 26.80
C GLY A 22 12.52 -14.85 27.77
N GLU A 23 13.31 -13.96 28.38
CA GLU A 23 12.81 -12.89 29.26
C GLU A 23 12.21 -11.69 28.52
N SER A 24 12.32 -11.66 27.19
CA SER A 24 11.82 -10.57 26.35
C SER A 24 10.45 -10.89 25.76
N ARG A 25 9.62 -9.85 25.57
CA ARG A 25 8.38 -9.91 24.80
C ARG A 25 8.51 -9.05 23.56
N LEU A 26 8.20 -9.62 22.41
CA LEU A 26 8.16 -8.91 21.13
C LEU A 26 6.72 -8.68 20.72
N PHE A 27 6.36 -7.44 20.44
CA PHE A 27 5.04 -7.09 19.94
C PHE A 27 5.16 -6.59 18.51
N PRO A 28 4.73 -7.39 17.52
CA PRO A 28 4.77 -6.97 16.14
C PRO A 28 3.74 -5.85 15.92
N ILE A 29 4.14 -4.82 15.16
CA ILE A 29 3.26 -3.77 14.67
C ILE A 29 3.14 -3.97 13.16
N VAL A 30 1.92 -4.20 12.69
CA VAL A 30 1.62 -4.46 11.29
C VAL A 30 0.69 -3.39 10.72
N ARG A 31 0.86 -3.13 9.44
CA ARG A 31 -0.03 -2.31 8.62
C ARG A 31 -0.88 -3.21 7.76
N ILE A 32 -2.18 -2.95 7.77
CA ILE A 32 -3.17 -3.71 7.01
C ILE A 32 -3.86 -2.75 6.05
N TRP A 33 -3.74 -3.07 4.76
CA TRP A 33 -4.55 -2.49 3.70
C TRP A 33 -5.57 -3.50 3.25
N SER A 34 -6.83 -3.11 3.15
CA SER A 34 -7.89 -3.96 2.63
C SER A 34 -8.74 -3.20 1.62
N TRP A 35 -9.10 -3.88 0.54
CA TRP A 35 -10.03 -3.40 -0.46
C TRP A 35 -11.17 -4.40 -0.60
N ARG A 36 -12.40 -3.91 -0.49
CA ARG A 36 -13.58 -4.75 -0.58
C ARG A 36 -14.62 -4.12 -1.47
N ARG A 37 -15.05 -4.86 -2.49
CA ARG A 37 -16.13 -4.48 -3.40
C ARG A 37 -17.22 -5.55 -3.37
N ARG A 38 -18.47 -5.09 -3.29
CA ARG A 38 -19.64 -5.94 -3.37
C ARG A 38 -20.63 -5.29 -4.33
N ARG A 39 -21.15 -6.07 -5.28
CA ARG A 39 -22.25 -5.68 -6.16
C ARG A 39 -23.25 -6.81 -6.17
N ALA A 40 -24.52 -6.47 -5.99
CA ALA A 40 -25.63 -7.37 -6.19
C ALA A 40 -26.63 -6.69 -7.11
N ARG A 41 -27.16 -7.44 -8.08
CA ARG A 41 -28.24 -7.00 -8.95
C ARG A 41 -29.29 -8.10 -8.98
N ILE A 42 -30.52 -7.72 -8.65
CA ILE A 42 -31.70 -8.58 -8.74
C ILE A 42 -32.55 -7.99 -9.87
N ALA A 43 -32.87 -8.81 -10.87
CA ALA A 43 -33.76 -8.49 -11.97
C ALA A 43 -34.85 -9.57 -12.06
N SER A 44 -35.92 -9.30 -12.81
CA SER A 44 -37.10 -10.17 -12.91
C SER A 44 -36.81 -11.61 -13.35
N GLN A 45 -35.69 -11.86 -14.04
CA GLN A 45 -35.27 -13.18 -14.51
C GLN A 45 -33.79 -13.51 -14.22
N SER A 46 -33.07 -12.66 -13.48
CA SER A 46 -31.67 -12.94 -13.18
C SER A 46 -31.23 -12.39 -11.84
N LEU A 47 -30.35 -13.14 -11.19
CA LEU A 47 -29.68 -12.75 -9.96
C LEU A 47 -28.17 -12.81 -10.18
N MET A 48 -27.50 -11.69 -9.99
CA MET A 48 -26.05 -11.60 -10.11
C MET A 48 -25.46 -11.03 -8.81
N ALA A 49 -24.53 -11.76 -8.22
CA ALA A 49 -23.75 -11.31 -7.07
C ALA A 49 -22.26 -11.41 -7.41
N GLN A 50 -21.52 -10.32 -7.19
CA GLN A 50 -20.08 -10.28 -7.33
C GLN A 50 -19.44 -9.67 -6.09
N GLY A 51 -18.51 -10.41 -5.50
CA GLY A 51 -17.68 -9.96 -4.39
C GLY A 51 -16.21 -10.03 -4.77
N ALA A 52 -15.44 -9.05 -4.32
CA ALA A 52 -13.99 -9.10 -4.37
C ALA A 52 -13.42 -8.57 -3.05
N LEU A 53 -12.40 -9.26 -2.54
CA LEU A 53 -11.65 -8.90 -1.35
C LEU A 53 -10.17 -9.03 -1.67
N MET A 54 -9.41 -8.01 -1.31
CA MET A 54 -7.95 -8.06 -1.32
C MET A 54 -7.45 -7.50 0.00
N GLU A 55 -6.55 -8.22 0.66
CA GLU A 55 -5.89 -7.78 1.89
C GLU A 55 -4.38 -7.88 1.72
N SER A 56 -3.68 -6.85 2.19
CA SER A 56 -2.23 -6.78 2.20
C SER A 56 -1.78 -6.41 3.60
N ILE A 57 -0.96 -7.28 4.19
CA ILE A 57 -0.41 -7.12 5.52
C ILE A 57 1.09 -6.91 5.37
N ALA A 58 1.61 -5.83 5.95
CA ALA A 58 3.03 -5.51 5.90
C ALA A 58 3.54 -5.19 7.31
N PRO A 59 4.64 -5.81 7.77
CA PRO A 59 5.26 -5.45 9.04
C PRO A 59 5.77 -4.00 8.99
N MET A 60 5.63 -3.28 10.10
CA MET A 60 6.14 -1.90 10.24
C MET A 60 7.26 -1.81 11.27
N ALA A 61 7.10 -2.48 12.40
CA ALA A 61 8.04 -2.42 13.51
C ALA A 61 7.80 -3.59 14.46
N VAL A 62 8.73 -3.79 15.38
CA VAL A 62 8.56 -4.66 16.55
C VAL A 62 8.88 -3.85 17.79
N VAL A 63 8.03 -3.95 18.80
CA VAL A 63 8.32 -3.40 20.12
C VAL A 63 8.91 -4.50 20.98
N LEU A 64 10.16 -4.33 21.37
CA LEU A 64 10.85 -5.17 22.34
C LEU A 64 10.56 -4.63 23.74
N GLU A 65 9.96 -5.45 24.59
CA GLU A 65 9.79 -5.21 26.02
C GLU A 65 10.65 -6.19 26.81
N ARG A 66 11.58 -5.64 27.60
CA ARG A 66 12.44 -6.33 28.56
C ARG A 66 12.21 -5.73 29.95
N PRO A 67 12.60 -6.43 31.03
CA PRO A 67 12.58 -5.83 32.36
C PRO A 67 13.40 -4.52 32.36
N GLY A 68 12.73 -3.38 32.54
CA GLY A 68 13.36 -2.05 32.57
C GLY A 68 13.64 -1.39 31.21
N GLU A 69 13.40 -2.05 30.07
CA GLU A 69 13.68 -1.50 28.74
C GLU A 69 12.52 -1.73 27.76
N ARG A 70 12.09 -0.67 27.08
CA ARG A 70 11.12 -0.74 25.98
C ARG A 70 11.68 -0.05 24.75
N ARG A 71 11.91 -0.81 23.68
CA ARG A 71 12.53 -0.32 22.45
C ARG A 71 11.67 -0.61 21.24
N LEU A 72 11.46 0.37 20.39
CA LEU A 72 10.83 0.20 19.08
C LEU A 72 11.92 -0.05 18.03
N VAL A 73 11.80 -1.17 17.32
CA VAL A 73 12.70 -1.55 16.23
C VAL A 73 11.92 -1.45 14.92
N PRO A 74 12.18 -0.44 14.07
CA PRO A 74 11.49 -0.31 12.80
C PRO A 74 11.93 -1.41 11.83
N ILE A 75 11.00 -1.94 11.04
CA ILE A 75 11.28 -2.87 9.94
C ILE A 75 11.22 -2.08 8.64
N LEU A 76 12.36 -1.94 7.97
CA LEU A 76 12.44 -1.28 6.68
C LEU A 76 12.15 -2.28 5.55
N ASP A 77 11.10 -2.01 4.76
CA ASP A 77 10.75 -2.79 3.59
C ASP A 77 11.54 -2.29 2.37
N LEU A 78 12.77 -2.81 2.21
CA LEU A 78 13.66 -2.46 1.11
C LEU A 78 13.07 -2.78 -0.26
N THR A 79 12.34 -3.90 -0.38
CA THR A 79 11.69 -4.31 -1.63
C THR A 79 10.69 -3.27 -2.09
N ARG A 80 9.83 -2.81 -1.19
CA ARG A 80 8.86 -1.75 -1.51
C ARG A 80 9.55 -0.44 -1.88
N LEU A 81 10.63 -0.10 -1.20
CA LEU A 81 11.40 1.11 -1.48
C LEU A 81 12.02 1.05 -2.90
N LEU A 82 12.56 -0.10 -3.27
CA LEU A 82 13.08 -0.36 -4.62
C LEU A 82 11.98 -0.28 -5.68
N LEU A 83 10.82 -0.89 -5.43
CA LEU A 83 9.68 -0.83 -6.36
C LEU A 83 9.19 0.61 -6.59
N TRP A 84 9.17 1.44 -5.54
CA TRP A 84 8.84 2.87 -5.69
C TRP A 84 9.89 3.63 -6.47
N ALA A 85 11.18 3.33 -6.27
CA ALA A 85 12.26 3.94 -7.05
C ALA A 85 12.13 3.60 -8.54
N ILE A 86 11.89 2.33 -8.87
CA ILE A 86 11.67 1.87 -10.25
C ILE A 86 10.43 2.55 -10.84
N ALA A 87 9.30 2.55 -10.13
CA ALA A 87 8.06 3.20 -10.58
C ALA A 87 8.27 4.70 -10.84
N GLY A 88 8.99 5.38 -9.95
CA GLY A 88 9.33 6.80 -10.10
C GLY A 88 10.20 7.05 -11.33
N LEU A 89 11.20 6.20 -11.57
CA LEU A 89 12.06 6.29 -12.75
C LEU A 89 11.27 6.09 -14.05
N CYS A 90 10.40 5.08 -14.10
CA CYS A 90 9.52 4.85 -15.23
C CYS A 90 8.63 6.05 -15.50
N LEU A 91 8.00 6.61 -14.46
CA LEU A 91 7.13 7.77 -14.57
C LEU A 91 7.89 9.00 -15.11
N ALA A 92 9.09 9.27 -14.58
CA ALA A 92 9.93 10.36 -15.05
C ALA A 92 10.30 10.20 -16.54
N GLY A 93 10.68 8.98 -16.94
CA GLY A 93 10.97 8.66 -18.35
C GLY A 93 9.76 8.89 -19.27
N THR A 94 8.58 8.44 -18.87
CA THR A 94 7.34 8.68 -19.63
C THR A 94 7.03 10.16 -19.76
N LEU A 95 7.15 10.93 -18.67
CA LEU A 95 6.90 12.37 -18.70
C LEU A 95 7.89 13.11 -19.60
N ALA A 96 9.17 12.73 -19.56
CA ALA A 96 10.20 13.27 -20.44
C ALA A 96 9.88 12.98 -21.91
N ALA A 97 9.56 11.72 -22.25
CA ALA A 97 9.17 11.33 -23.60
C ALA A 97 7.94 12.11 -24.10
N CYS A 98 6.88 12.19 -23.28
CA CYS A 98 5.69 12.98 -23.61
C CYS A 98 6.02 14.46 -23.83
N ARG A 99 6.91 15.04 -23.02
CA ARG A 99 7.34 16.43 -23.18
C ARG A 99 8.11 16.62 -24.48
N SER A 100 9.04 15.73 -24.81
CA SER A 100 9.80 15.77 -26.07
C SER A 100 8.88 15.67 -27.28
N LEU A 101 7.90 14.76 -27.27
CA LEU A 101 6.92 14.62 -28.36
C LEU A 101 6.04 15.88 -28.52
N ARG A 102 5.65 16.52 -27.41
CA ARG A 102 4.91 17.80 -27.45
C ARG A 102 5.72 18.95 -28.02
N LEU A 103 7.04 18.97 -27.78
CA LEU A 103 7.92 19.98 -28.36
C LEU A 103 8.13 19.75 -29.86
N LEU A 104 8.34 18.50 -30.27
CA LEU A 104 8.50 18.12 -31.67
C LEU A 104 7.23 18.38 -32.50
N SER A 105 6.05 18.07 -31.96
CA SER A 105 4.77 18.38 -32.63
C SER A 105 4.52 19.89 -32.74
N ARG A 106 5.01 20.70 -31.79
CA ARG A 106 4.95 22.17 -31.87
C ARG A 106 5.89 22.74 -32.93
N SER A 107 7.09 22.17 -33.08
CA SER A 107 8.02 22.60 -34.15
C SER A 107 7.58 22.14 -35.54
N ALA A 108 6.84 21.03 -35.64
CA ALA A 108 6.33 20.51 -36.91
C ALA A 108 4.99 21.15 -37.35
N GLY A 109 4.21 21.71 -36.42
CA GLY A 109 2.95 22.42 -36.72
C GLY A 109 3.12 23.92 -36.98
N GLY A 110 4.35 24.42 -37.07
CA GLY A 110 4.68 25.79 -37.44
C GLY A 110 5.28 25.83 -38.84
N GLU A 111 4.46 25.64 -39.88
CA GLU A 111 4.74 26.22 -41.19
C GLU A 111 3.82 27.44 -41.40
N PRO A 112 4.32 28.52 -42.02
CA PRO A 112 3.62 29.79 -42.26
C PRO A 112 2.44 29.70 -43.23
#